data_AF-S4RXF6-F1
#
_entry.id   AF-S4RXF6-F1
#
_cell.length_a   1.000
_cell.length_b   1.000
_cell.length_c   1.000
_cell.angle_alpha   90.00
_cell.angle_beta   90.00
_cell.angle_gamma   90.00
#
_symmetry.space_group_name_H-M   'P 1'
#
loop_
_entity.id
_entity.type
_entity.pdbx_description
1 polymer ?
#
loop_
_entity_poly.entity_id
_entity_poly.type
_entity_poly.pdbx_seq_one_letter_code
_entity_poly.pdbx_strand_id
1 'polypeptide(L)'
;VQVSETTNRFLDRLLNRDTITRIAYKNDAYLLQGLSVEELYPDTSSYITYEGSMTTPPCYETVTWIVMNKPVYITHLQMHSLRLLSQNLPSQIFLSMNDNFRPTQTLSSRCVRTNINFNFSGRDCPNKKPQKLKYRAHTGVLE
;
A
#
# COMPACT_ATOMS: atom_id res chain seq x y z
N VAL A 1 0.86 6.64 1.18
CA VAL A 1 1.75 7.66 0.55
C VAL A 1 1.15 9.02 0.79
N GLN A 2 1.95 10.03 1.09
CA GLN A 2 1.51 11.40 1.29
C GLN A 2 2.37 12.33 0.44
N VAL A 3 1.76 13.35 -0.16
CA VAL A 3 2.50 14.34 -0.94
C VAL A 3 3.17 15.34 0.00
N SER A 4 4.43 15.66 -0.28
CA SER A 4 5.28 16.58 0.47
C SER A 4 6.28 17.25 -0.47
N GLU A 5 7.05 18.22 0.03
CA GLU A 5 8.15 18.86 -0.71
C GLU A 5 9.41 17.96 -0.77
N THR A 6 9.48 16.92 0.07
CA THR A 6 10.66 16.04 0.13
C THR A 6 10.63 14.95 -0.94
N THR A 7 11.68 14.87 -1.74
CA THR A 7 11.88 13.82 -2.75
C THR A 7 12.17 12.46 -2.12
N ASN A 8 11.44 11.43 -2.54
CA ASN A 8 11.76 10.06 -2.21
C ASN A 8 12.85 9.52 -3.14
N ARG A 9 14.00 9.10 -2.59
CA ARG A 9 15.18 8.67 -3.38
C ARG A 9 14.91 7.41 -4.23
N PHE A 10 14.12 6.48 -3.71
CA PHE A 10 13.73 5.28 -4.45
C PHE A 10 12.94 5.64 -5.70
N LEU A 11 11.91 6.49 -5.54
CA LEU A 11 11.08 6.93 -6.66
C LEU A 11 11.83 7.84 -7.63
N ASP A 12 12.79 8.63 -7.16
CA ASP A 12 13.65 9.46 -8.02
C ASP A 12 14.47 8.58 -8.98
N ARG A 13 15.05 7.50 -8.47
CA ARG A 13 15.77 6.52 -9.29
C ARG A 13 14.83 5.71 -10.20
N LEU A 14 13.68 5.29 -9.68
CA LEU A 14 12.70 4.49 -10.42
C LEU A 14 12.03 5.28 -11.56
N LEU A 15 11.71 6.55 -11.34
CA LEU A 15 10.90 7.40 -12.23
C LEU A 15 11.73 8.47 -12.96
N ASN A 16 13.03 8.23 -13.11
CA ASN A 16 13.87 9.10 -13.92
C ASN A 16 13.44 9.06 -15.41
N ARG A 17 13.93 10.00 -16.20
CA ARG A 17 13.54 10.15 -17.61
C ARG A 17 13.80 8.90 -18.45
N ASP A 18 14.93 8.23 -18.24
CA ASP A 18 15.33 7.08 -19.04
C ASP A 18 14.50 5.84 -18.71
N THR A 19 14.09 5.70 -17.45
CA THR A 19 13.30 4.56 -16.99
C THR A 19 11.83 4.73 -17.35
N ILE A 20 11.24 5.89 -17.03
CA ILE A 20 9.80 6.13 -17.20
C ILE A 20 9.35 6.04 -18.67
N THR A 21 10.22 6.43 -19.61
CA THR A 21 9.96 6.33 -21.05
C THR A 21 9.99 4.90 -21.58
N ARG A 22 10.65 3.99 -20.86
CA ARG A 22 10.77 2.56 -21.22
C ARG A 22 9.74 1.67 -20.55
N ILE A 23 8.97 2.18 -19.59
CA ILE A 23 7.92 1.47 -18.86
C ILE A 23 6.55 2.15 -18.99
N ALA A 24 6.37 2.94 -20.05
CA ALA A 24 5.21 3.82 -20.19
C ALA A 24 3.90 3.07 -20.47
N TYR A 25 3.97 1.90 -21.11
CA TYR A 25 2.81 1.14 -21.55
C TYR A 25 2.73 -0.25 -20.92
N LYS A 26 1.55 -0.87 -21.03
CA LYS A 26 1.30 -2.22 -20.55
C LYS A 26 2.31 -3.21 -21.15
N ASN A 27 2.84 -4.09 -20.30
CA ASN A 27 3.83 -5.13 -20.60
C ASN A 27 5.25 -4.62 -20.90
N ASP A 28 5.47 -3.31 -20.86
CA ASP A 28 6.83 -2.79 -20.89
C ASP A 28 7.59 -3.23 -19.63
N ALA A 29 8.90 -3.48 -19.78
CA ALA A 29 9.77 -3.89 -18.69
C ALA A 29 11.16 -3.29 -18.87
N TYR A 30 11.77 -2.88 -17.76
CA TYR A 30 13.13 -2.34 -17.74
C TYR A 30 13.89 -2.83 -16.51
N LEU A 31 15.13 -3.28 -16.71
CA LEU A 31 15.99 -3.74 -15.62
C LEU A 31 16.59 -2.54 -14.88
N LEU A 32 16.34 -2.47 -13.57
CA LEU A 32 16.88 -1.45 -12.69
C LEU A 32 17.95 -2.04 -11.78
N GLN A 33 19.01 -1.27 -11.53
CA GLN A 33 20.08 -1.62 -10.61
C GLN A 33 20.21 -0.54 -9.52
N GLY A 34 20.70 -0.92 -8.34
CA GLY A 34 20.96 0.04 -7.26
C GLY A 34 19.71 0.60 -6.55
N LEU A 35 18.61 -0.15 -6.55
CA LEU A 35 17.41 0.16 -5.77
C LEU A 35 17.45 -0.60 -4.44
N SER A 36 17.27 0.12 -3.33
CA SER A 36 17.07 -0.48 -2.00
C SER A 36 15.62 -0.33 -1.58
N VAL A 37 14.95 -1.45 -1.29
CA VAL A 37 13.55 -1.45 -0.81
C VAL A 37 13.40 -0.73 0.54
N GLU A 38 14.48 -0.67 1.32
CA GLU A 38 14.51 0.06 2.59
C GLU A 38 14.21 1.56 2.41
N GLU A 39 14.55 2.15 1.26
CA GLU A 39 14.25 3.56 0.94
C GLU A 39 12.74 3.84 0.75
N LEU A 40 11.92 2.78 0.58
CA LEU A 40 10.45 2.86 0.60
C LEU A 40 9.87 2.59 1.99
N TYR A 41 10.66 2.07 2.93
CA TYR A 41 10.15 1.74 4.24
C TYR A 41 9.97 3.03 5.05
N PRO A 42 8.79 3.31 5.61
CA PRO A 42 8.59 4.50 6.43
C PRO A 42 9.37 4.37 7.73
N ASP A 43 9.95 5.48 8.19
CA ASP A 43 10.68 5.57 9.45
C ASP A 43 9.73 5.48 10.66
N THR A 44 9.23 4.27 10.91
CA THR A 44 8.40 3.89 12.05
C THR A 44 8.42 2.37 12.24
N SER A 45 8.39 1.94 13.50
CA SER A 45 8.10 0.54 13.85
C SER A 45 6.62 0.31 14.13
N SER A 46 5.81 1.38 14.16
CA SER A 46 4.39 1.33 14.50
C SER A 46 3.55 0.86 13.31
N TYR A 47 2.71 -0.14 13.52
CA TYR A 47 1.84 -0.71 12.50
C TYR A 47 0.52 -1.21 13.07
N ILE A 48 -0.43 -1.44 12.17
CA ILE A 48 -1.71 -2.11 12.39
C ILE A 48 -1.71 -3.38 11.54
N THR A 49 -2.24 -4.49 12.05
CA THR A 49 -2.30 -5.76 11.33
C THR A 49 -3.65 -6.46 11.49
N TYR A 50 -4.11 -7.12 10.43
CA TYR A 50 -5.39 -7.83 10.36
C TYR A 50 -5.40 -8.86 9.22
N GLU A 51 -6.24 -9.90 9.36
CA GLU A 51 -6.51 -10.88 8.30
C GLU A 51 -7.46 -10.30 7.24
N GLY A 52 -7.17 -10.49 5.96
CA GLY A 52 -7.98 -9.95 4.87
C GLY A 52 -7.78 -10.67 3.54
N SER A 53 -8.25 -10.02 2.47
CA SER A 53 -8.17 -10.54 1.11
C SER A 53 -7.15 -9.81 0.24
N MET A 54 -6.84 -10.44 -0.89
CA MET A 54 -6.23 -9.74 -2.03
C MET A 54 -7.11 -8.55 -2.46
N THR A 55 -6.47 -7.44 -2.82
CA THR A 55 -7.16 -6.24 -3.34
C THR A 55 -7.44 -6.32 -4.84
N THR A 56 -6.96 -7.37 -5.50
CA THR A 56 -7.21 -7.68 -6.91
C THR A 56 -7.97 -9.00 -7.03
N PRO A 57 -8.78 -9.18 -8.09
CA PRO A 57 -9.41 -10.46 -8.38
C PRO A 57 -8.36 -11.59 -8.43
N PRO A 58 -8.68 -12.78 -7.89
CA PRO A 58 -9.99 -13.27 -7.43
C PRO A 58 -10.34 -12.95 -5.96
N CYS A 59 -9.64 -12.03 -5.29
CA CYS A 59 -9.98 -11.55 -3.94
C CYS A 59 -9.91 -12.61 -2.82
N TYR A 60 -9.03 -13.60 -2.91
CA TYR A 60 -8.89 -14.65 -1.88
C TYR A 60 -8.54 -14.08 -0.49
N GLU A 61 -9.17 -14.63 0.56
CA GLU A 61 -8.96 -14.27 1.98
C GLU A 61 -7.78 -15.02 2.60
N THR A 62 -6.58 -14.80 2.04
CA THR A 62 -5.36 -15.51 2.44
C THR A 62 -4.24 -14.57 2.87
N VAL A 63 -4.55 -13.29 3.13
CA VAL A 63 -3.55 -12.24 3.34
C VAL A 63 -3.60 -11.70 4.76
N THR A 64 -2.49 -11.78 5.50
CA THR A 64 -2.28 -10.99 6.72
C THR A 64 -1.70 -9.64 6.34
N TRP A 65 -2.48 -8.57 6.49
CA TRP A 65 -2.05 -7.21 6.17
C TRP A 65 -1.21 -6.61 7.30
N ILE A 66 -0.17 -5.87 6.93
CA ILE A 66 0.62 -5.01 7.84
C ILE A 66 0.58 -3.59 7.26
N VAL A 67 -0.08 -2.68 7.96
CA VAL A 67 -0.26 -1.29 7.57
C VAL A 67 0.57 -0.40 8.49
N MET A 68 1.62 0.21 7.95
CA MET A 68 2.51 1.10 8.70
C MET A 68 1.78 2.39 9.11
N ASN A 69 2.06 2.88 10.32
CA ASN A 69 1.39 4.07 10.89
C ASN A 69 1.94 5.41 10.36
N LYS A 70 2.98 5.38 9.53
CA LYS A 70 3.59 6.57 8.93
C LYS A 70 3.61 6.39 7.41
N PRO A 71 3.21 7.40 6.63
CA PRO A 71 3.26 7.30 5.18
C PRO A 71 4.69 7.48 4.66
N VAL A 72 4.93 6.96 3.47
CA VAL A 72 6.05 7.39 2.62
C VAL A 72 5.68 8.74 2.01
N TYR A 73 6.59 9.70 2.12
CA TYR A 73 6.46 11.03 1.54
C TYR A 73 7.06 11.06 0.14
N ILE A 74 6.35 11.68 -0.80
CA ILE A 74 6.79 11.81 -2.20
C ILE A 74 6.43 13.21 -2.71
N THR A 75 7.09 13.67 -3.77
CA THR A 75 6.78 14.98 -4.36
C THR A 75 5.55 14.94 -5.26
N HIS A 76 4.98 16.12 -5.52
CA HIS A 76 3.95 16.29 -6.55
C HIS A 76 4.39 15.76 -7.91
N LEU A 77 5.65 16.02 -8.29
CA LEU A 77 6.22 15.54 -9.55
C LEU A 77 6.27 14.01 -9.59
N GLN A 78 6.74 13.36 -8.51
CA GLN A 78 6.78 11.89 -8.42
C GLN A 78 5.37 11.28 -8.52
N MET A 79 4.39 11.87 -7.84
CA MET A 79 2.99 11.43 -7.94
C MET A 79 2.44 11.59 -9.36
N HIS A 80 2.75 12.72 -10.01
CA HIS A 80 2.31 12.97 -11.38
C HIS A 80 2.94 11.98 -12.37
N SER A 81 4.25 11.71 -12.25
CA SER A 81 4.96 10.72 -13.06
C SER A 81 4.32 9.33 -12.98
N LEU A 82 3.92 8.86 -11.79
CA LEU A 82 3.22 7.58 -11.64
C LEU A 82 1.88 7.55 -12.39
N ARG A 83 1.16 8.67 -12.41
CA ARG A 83 -0.13 8.82 -13.09
C ARG A 83 0.00 8.98 -14.61
N LEU A 84 1.18 9.27 -15.14
CA LEU A 84 1.42 9.35 -16.58
C LEU A 84 1.68 8.00 -17.24
N LEU A 85 1.83 6.93 -16.46
CA LEU A 85 1.91 5.57 -16.97
C LEU A 85 0.55 5.13 -17.55
N SER A 86 0.57 4.26 -18.56
CA SER A 86 -0.63 3.76 -19.24
C SER A 86 -0.99 2.33 -18.83
N GLN A 87 -2.29 2.08 -18.63
CA GLN A 87 -2.85 0.73 -18.42
C GLN A 87 -2.93 -0.08 -19.72
N ASN A 88 -2.79 0.58 -20.87
CA ASN A 88 -3.05 0.02 -22.19
C ASN A 88 -1.77 -0.15 -23.01
N LEU A 89 -1.88 -0.85 -24.13
CA LEU A 89 -0.82 -0.98 -25.13
C LEU A 89 -0.65 0.34 -25.92
N PRO A 90 0.51 0.58 -26.59
CA PRO A 90 0.75 1.80 -27.36
C PRO A 90 -0.24 2.05 -28.51
N SER A 91 -0.84 0.98 -29.05
CA SER A 91 -1.82 1.05 -30.15
C SER A 91 -3.24 1.42 -29.71
N GLN A 92 -3.49 1.55 -28.41
CA GLN A 92 -4.80 1.81 -27.83
C GLN A 92 -4.90 3.24 -27.31
N ILE A 93 -6.12 3.71 -27.09
CA ILE A 93 -6.36 5.01 -26.45
C ILE A 93 -5.68 5.02 -25.09
N PHE A 94 -4.89 6.06 -24.83
CA PHE A 94 -4.18 6.24 -23.58
C PHE A 94 -5.17 6.22 -22.41
N LEU A 95 -4.93 5.33 -21.45
CA LEU A 95 -5.67 5.24 -20.21
C LEU A 95 -4.67 5.30 -19.08
N SER A 96 -4.66 6.44 -18.37
CA SER A 96 -3.78 6.67 -17.22
C SER A 96 -3.92 5.54 -16.19
N MET A 97 -2.81 5.12 -15.58
CA MET A 97 -2.82 4.24 -14.41
C MET A 97 -3.20 4.98 -13.12
N ASN A 98 -4.14 5.92 -13.19
CA ASN A 98 -4.73 6.55 -12.02
C ASN A 98 -5.82 5.65 -11.39
N ASP A 99 -6.12 5.92 -10.13
CA ASP A 99 -7.24 5.32 -9.39
C ASP A 99 -7.25 3.78 -9.37
N ASN A 100 -6.06 3.18 -9.44
CA ASN A 100 -5.82 1.74 -9.38
C ASN A 100 -5.88 1.19 -7.93
N PHE A 101 -6.90 1.58 -7.18
CA PHE A 101 -7.11 1.13 -5.80
C PHE A 101 -8.51 0.53 -5.62
N ARG A 102 -8.61 -0.46 -4.72
CA ARG A 102 -9.90 -1.03 -4.31
C ARG A 102 -10.52 -0.15 -3.22
N PRO A 103 -11.82 0.19 -3.29
CA PRO A 103 -12.51 0.90 -2.21
C PRO A 103 -12.46 0.14 -0.88
N THR A 104 -12.57 0.87 0.23
CA THR A 104 -12.60 0.26 1.56
C THR A 104 -13.75 -0.73 1.69
N GLN A 105 -13.47 -1.87 2.31
CA GLN A 105 -14.45 -2.92 2.55
C GLN A 105 -14.85 -2.91 4.02
N THR A 106 -16.00 -3.52 4.33
CA THR A 106 -16.47 -3.64 5.71
C THR A 106 -15.51 -4.46 6.56
N LEU A 107 -15.42 -4.13 7.85
CA LEU A 107 -14.55 -4.86 8.78
C LEU A 107 -15.09 -6.26 9.10
N SER A 108 -16.41 -6.47 9.02
CA SER A 108 -17.09 -7.76 9.24
C SER A 108 -16.63 -8.48 10.50
N SER A 109 -16.53 -7.75 11.62
CA SER A 109 -16.15 -8.29 12.94
C SER A 109 -14.74 -8.87 13.04
N ARG A 110 -13.85 -8.59 12.08
CA ARG A 110 -12.43 -8.99 12.17
C ARG A 110 -11.71 -8.23 13.27
N CYS A 111 -10.82 -8.92 13.98
CA CYS A 111 -9.97 -8.30 15.00
C CYS A 111 -8.80 -7.57 14.34
N VAL A 112 -8.63 -6.31 14.72
CA VAL A 112 -7.49 -5.48 14.32
C VAL A 112 -6.49 -5.44 15.46
N ARG A 113 -5.22 -5.71 15.16
CA ARG A 113 -4.12 -5.73 16.13
C ARG A 113 -3.16 -4.60 15.82
N THR A 114 -2.41 -4.14 16.82
CA THR A 114 -1.41 -3.08 16.63
C THR A 114 -0.39 -3.10 17.75
N ASN A 115 0.82 -2.64 17.45
CA ASN A 115 1.86 -2.38 18.45
C ASN A 115 1.89 -0.91 18.91
N ILE A 116 0.96 -0.09 18.45
CA ILE A 116 0.84 1.31 18.85
C ILE A 116 0.28 1.39 20.27
N ASN A 117 0.98 2.08 21.15
CA ASN A 117 0.50 2.35 22.50
C ASN A 117 -0.42 3.58 22.50
N PHE A 118 -1.71 3.37 22.75
CA PHE A 118 -2.71 4.46 22.80
C PHE A 118 -2.91 5.05 24.21
N ASN A 119 -2.10 4.68 25.21
CA ASN A 119 -2.24 5.18 26.59
C ASN A 119 -1.83 6.65 26.79
N PHE A 120 -1.90 7.48 25.75
CA PHE A 120 -1.93 8.93 25.94
C PHE A 120 -3.29 9.34 26.50
N SER A 121 -3.26 9.90 27.71
CA SER A 121 -4.37 10.51 28.45
C SER A 121 -4.91 11.72 27.68
N GLY A 122 -5.76 11.46 26.69
CA GLY A 122 -6.37 12.51 25.87
C GLY A 122 -7.46 11.94 24.96
N ARG A 123 -8.70 12.33 25.28
CA ARG A 123 -9.98 12.05 24.58
C ARG A 123 -10.41 10.59 24.53
N ASP A 124 -11.61 10.37 25.06
CA ASP A 124 -12.32 9.11 25.07
C ASP A 124 -12.85 8.85 23.65
N CYS A 125 -12.28 7.87 22.96
CA CYS A 125 -12.82 7.39 21.68
C CYS A 125 -13.57 6.09 21.97
N PRO A 126 -14.83 5.92 21.50
CA PRO A 126 -15.65 4.77 21.83
C PRO A 126 -15.05 3.40 21.44
N ASN A 127 -14.03 3.40 20.57
CA ASN A 127 -13.32 2.20 20.12
C ASN A 127 -12.02 1.89 20.92
N LYS A 128 -11.76 2.55 22.05
CA LYS A 128 -10.57 2.30 22.90
C LYS A 128 -10.59 0.98 23.68
N LYS A 129 -11.54 0.07 23.46
CA LYS A 129 -11.52 -1.22 24.15
C LYS A 129 -10.44 -2.11 23.51
N PRO A 130 -9.31 -2.39 24.19
CA PRO A 130 -8.40 -3.42 23.72
C PRO A 130 -9.21 -4.73 23.67
N GLN A 131 -9.52 -5.19 22.45
CA GLN A 131 -10.17 -6.49 22.32
C GLN A 131 -9.19 -7.53 22.83
N LYS A 132 -9.59 -8.23 23.90
CA LYS A 132 -8.86 -9.37 24.44
C LYS A 132 -8.59 -10.33 23.28
N LEU A 133 -7.32 -10.64 23.04
CA LEU A 133 -6.88 -11.45 21.90
C LEU A 133 -7.66 -12.78 21.93
N LYS A 134 -8.57 -12.97 20.98
CA LYS A 134 -9.27 -14.24 20.78
C LYS A 134 -8.72 -14.86 19.51
N TYR A 135 -7.99 -15.96 19.66
CA TYR A 135 -7.59 -16.80 18.54
C TYR A 135 -8.77 -17.72 18.22
N ARG A 136 -9.32 -17.61 17.01
CA ARG A 136 -10.21 -18.62 16.45
C ARG A 136 -9.44 -19.33 15.36
N ALA A 137 -8.98 -20.55 15.65
CA ALA A 137 -8.44 -21.41 14.61
C ALA A 137 -9.59 -21.78 13.67
N HIS A 138 -9.43 -21.51 12.37
CA HIS A 138 -10.29 -22.12 11.37
C HIS A 138 -9.88 -23.59 11.25
N THR A 139 -10.61 -24.49 11.90
CA THR A 139 -10.60 -25.91 11.52
C THR A 139 -11.32 -25.99 10.18
N GLY A 140 -10.55 -26.01 9.09
CA GLY A 140 -11.08 -26.29 7.77
C GLY A 140 -11.75 -27.65 7.79
N VAL A 141 -13.06 -27.66 7.56
CA VAL A 141 -13.76 -28.88 7.15
C VAL A 141 -13.52 -28.97 5.65
N LEU A 142 -12.78 -30.00 5.23
CA LEU A 142 -12.70 -30.40 3.84
C LEU A 142 -14.07 -31.02 3.50
N GLU A 143 -14.83 -30.37 2.63
CA GLU A 143 -15.86 -31.01 1.79
C GLU A 143 -15.40 -30.95 0.34
#